data_AF-A0A8B7TK66-F1
#
_entry.id   AF-A0A8B7TK66-F1
#
_cell.length_a   1.000
_cell.length_b   1.000
_cell.length_c   1.000
_cell.angle_alpha   90.00
_cell.angle_beta   90.00
_cell.angle_gamma   90.00
#
_symmetry.space_group_name_H-M   'P 1'
#
loop_
_entity.id
_entity.type
_entity.pdbx_description
1 polymer ?
#
loop_
_entity_poly.entity_id
_entity_poly.type
_entity_poly.pdbx_seq_one_letter_code
_entity_poly.pdbx_strand_id
1 'polypeptide(L)'
;MSSSSAVKEQYSIVHVLQMTVNVNIHWRLNAELEAKTAHLVQQAEEVIRDQQEVRSRPFSTQVRPCEEESDYSTRGLLSSEGITDLHSEIKPKAKNIGPINKVQNKLHSANKGRKTNSSVKLKYSDAQMANDVAIPEDFADFSLAKTISKIEGQLEEEGFPEHIEDDIFSGVSKDIGTEAQIRFLKAKLHVMQEELDSVVCECNKKEDEIQDLKSQVKNFEEDCVRQQRTISMQQSQVDKYKTLFEEVNKKCDGLQQQLSSVERESENKRRLLKQAASSQSATEVRLNRALEEAEKYKLELSKLRQNNK
;
A
#
# COMPACT_ATOMS: atom_id res chain seq x y z
N MET A 1 -3.47 15.25 -52.89
CA MET A 1 -2.92 15.47 -51.54
C MET A 1 -4.02 15.61 -50.46
N SER A 2 -5.29 15.87 -50.79
CA SER A 2 -6.36 16.07 -49.79
C SER A 2 -6.77 14.84 -48.97
N SER A 3 -6.67 13.62 -49.52
CA SER A 3 -7.13 12.41 -48.81
C SER A 3 -6.27 12.03 -47.59
N SER A 4 -4.98 12.40 -47.56
CA SER A 4 -4.10 12.10 -46.42
C SER A 4 -4.37 12.99 -45.22
N SER A 5 -4.78 14.25 -45.45
CA SER A 5 -5.14 15.19 -44.37
C SER A 5 -6.42 14.77 -43.65
N ALA A 6 -7.45 14.39 -44.42
CA ALA A 6 -8.73 13.97 -43.86
C ALA A 6 -8.61 12.69 -43.00
N VAL A 7 -7.73 11.76 -43.38
CA VAL A 7 -7.48 10.55 -42.58
C VAL A 7 -6.77 10.89 -41.27
N LYS A 8 -5.75 11.75 -41.30
CA LYS A 8 -5.05 12.19 -40.08
C LYS A 8 -5.99 12.92 -39.10
N GLU A 9 -6.90 13.72 -39.62
CA GLU A 9 -7.89 14.45 -38.80
C GLU A 9 -8.91 13.50 -38.15
N GLN A 10 -9.40 12.49 -38.89
CA GLN A 10 -10.26 11.46 -38.31
C GLN A 10 -9.56 10.66 -37.19
N TYR A 11 -8.30 10.26 -37.39
CA TYR A 11 -7.53 9.56 -36.35
C TYR A 11 -7.34 10.42 -35.09
N SER A 12 -7.09 11.72 -35.25
CA SER A 12 -6.96 12.65 -34.13
C SER A 12 -8.26 12.78 -33.33
N ILE A 13 -9.40 12.92 -34.01
CA ILE A 13 -10.72 13.01 -33.37
C ILE A 13 -11.05 11.73 -32.60
N VAL A 14 -10.82 10.55 -33.19
CA VAL A 14 -11.05 9.26 -32.53
C VAL A 14 -10.17 9.12 -31.29
N HIS A 15 -8.90 9.52 -31.36
CA HIS A 15 -7.99 9.45 -30.22
C HIS A 15 -8.41 10.39 -29.07
N VAL A 16 -8.83 11.62 -29.39
CA VAL A 16 -9.32 12.60 -28.39
C VAL A 16 -10.62 12.12 -27.74
N LEU A 17 -11.56 11.54 -28.51
CA LEU A 17 -12.78 10.97 -27.97
C LEU A 17 -12.48 9.79 -27.04
N GLN A 18 -11.56 8.91 -27.41
CA GLN A 18 -11.15 7.77 -26.58
C GLN A 18 -10.51 8.24 -25.26
N MET A 19 -9.62 9.25 -25.31
CA MET A 19 -9.01 9.84 -24.12
C MET A 19 -10.08 10.44 -23.20
N THR A 20 -11.05 11.16 -23.76
CA THR A 20 -12.13 11.81 -22.98
C THR A 20 -13.04 10.79 -22.30
N VAL A 21 -13.35 9.68 -22.98
CA VAL A 21 -14.12 8.56 -22.41
C VAL A 21 -13.32 7.91 -21.28
N ASN A 22 -12.04 7.62 -21.48
CA ASN A 22 -11.19 7.00 -20.45
C ASN A 22 -11.08 7.89 -19.20
N VAL A 23 -10.87 9.19 -19.36
CA VAL A 23 -10.82 10.14 -18.24
C VAL A 23 -12.15 10.18 -17.47
N ASN A 24 -13.29 10.17 -18.18
CA ASN A 24 -14.60 10.11 -17.54
C ASN A 24 -14.82 8.80 -16.76
N ILE A 25 -14.39 7.66 -17.31
CA ILE A 25 -14.49 6.36 -16.64
C ILE A 25 -13.62 6.35 -15.38
N HIS A 26 -12.38 6.81 -15.47
CA HIS A 26 -11.48 6.92 -14.31
C HIS A 26 -12.04 7.84 -13.23
N TRP A 27 -12.58 9.00 -13.61
CA TRP A 27 -13.20 9.93 -12.69
C TRP A 27 -14.39 9.31 -11.94
N ARG A 28 -15.30 8.62 -12.66
CA ARG A 28 -16.45 7.93 -12.05
C ARG A 28 -16.02 6.80 -11.10
N LEU A 29 -15.05 5.99 -11.52
CA LEU A 29 -14.55 4.89 -10.71
C LEU A 29 -13.85 5.39 -9.44
N ASN A 30 -13.10 6.50 -9.55
CA ASN A 30 -12.46 7.13 -8.40
C ASN A 30 -13.49 7.71 -7.42
N ALA A 31 -14.55 8.37 -7.93
CA ALA A 31 -15.64 8.87 -7.09
C ALA A 31 -16.37 7.72 -6.33
N GLU A 32 -16.56 6.57 -6.98
CA GLU A 32 -17.15 5.39 -6.32
C GLU A 32 -16.23 4.81 -5.23
N LEU A 33 -14.92 4.77 -5.48
CA LEU A 33 -13.92 4.33 -4.50
C LEU A 33 -13.87 5.26 -3.29
N GLU A 34 -13.91 6.58 -3.51
CA GLU A 34 -13.97 7.58 -2.44
C GLU A 34 -15.24 7.42 -1.60
N ALA A 35 -16.40 7.21 -2.24
CA ALA A 35 -17.66 6.97 -1.55
C ALA A 35 -17.64 5.68 -0.69
N LYS A 36 -17.10 4.59 -1.23
CA LYS A 36 -16.93 3.32 -0.48
C LYS A 36 -15.96 3.47 0.69
N THR A 37 -14.88 4.23 0.49
CA THR A 37 -13.89 4.51 1.55
C THR A 37 -14.52 5.33 2.66
N ALA A 38 -15.29 6.38 2.32
CA ALA A 38 -16.00 7.19 3.30
C ALA A 38 -17.00 6.36 4.13
N HIS A 39 -17.76 5.49 3.48
CA HIS A 39 -18.70 4.60 4.17
C HIS A 39 -18.01 3.63 5.13
N LEU A 40 -16.88 3.03 4.72
CA LEU A 40 -16.11 2.12 5.58
C LEU A 40 -15.50 2.86 6.78
N VAL A 41 -14.99 4.07 6.57
CA VAL A 41 -14.48 4.92 7.66
C VAL A 41 -15.59 5.26 8.64
N GLN A 42 -16.78 5.64 8.16
CA GLN A 42 -17.93 5.95 9.02
C GLN A 42 -18.36 4.73 9.87
N GLN A 43 -18.37 3.53 9.27
CA GLN A 43 -18.67 2.30 9.99
C GLN A 43 -17.62 1.99 11.06
N ALA A 44 -16.33 2.20 10.76
CA ALA A 44 -15.26 2.01 11.73
C ALA A 44 -15.38 3.02 12.90
N GLU A 45 -15.69 4.28 12.60
CA GLU A 45 -15.93 5.31 13.62
C GLU A 45 -17.13 4.98 14.50
N GLU A 46 -18.22 4.46 13.94
CA GLU A 46 -19.39 4.04 14.71
C GLU A 46 -19.06 2.90 15.67
N VAL A 47 -18.34 1.87 15.22
CA VAL A 47 -17.88 0.78 16.09
C VAL A 47 -16.96 1.29 17.21
N ILE A 48 -16.10 2.26 16.92
CA ILE A 48 -15.23 2.88 17.93
C ILE A 48 -16.06 3.67 18.96
N ARG A 49 -17.06 4.45 18.50
CA ARG A 49 -17.98 5.18 19.39
C ARG A 49 -18.77 4.24 20.28
N ASP A 50 -19.35 3.17 19.73
CA ASP A 50 -20.13 2.19 20.49
C ASP A 50 -19.25 1.50 21.55
N GLN A 51 -18.03 1.10 21.19
CA GLN A 51 -17.09 0.54 22.16
C GLN A 51 -16.72 1.54 23.25
N GLN A 52 -16.56 2.82 22.91
CA GLN A 52 -16.25 3.86 23.88
C GLN A 52 -17.44 4.17 24.79
N GLU A 53 -18.69 4.12 24.28
CA GLU A 53 -19.91 4.27 25.06
C GLU A 53 -20.10 3.12 26.05
N VAL A 54 -19.87 1.87 25.63
CA VAL A 54 -19.91 0.70 26.52
C VAL A 54 -18.83 0.80 27.61
N ARG A 55 -17.64 1.32 27.30
CA ARG A 55 -16.56 1.54 28.27
C ARG A 55 -16.79 2.72 29.22
N SER A 56 -17.54 3.74 28.80
CA SER A 56 -17.77 4.96 29.59
C SER A 56 -19.03 4.89 30.45
N ARG A 57 -19.84 3.84 30.33
CA ARG A 57 -20.97 3.59 31.22
C ARG A 57 -20.45 3.16 32.61
N PRO A 58 -20.65 3.96 33.68
CA PRO A 58 -20.24 3.54 35.01
C PRO A 58 -21.06 2.33 35.45
N PHE A 59 -20.38 1.27 35.93
CA PHE A 59 -21.01 0.17 36.63
C PHE A 59 -21.67 0.72 37.90
N SER A 60 -23.00 0.88 37.84
CA SER A 60 -23.80 1.22 39.02
C SER A 60 -23.70 0.06 40.01
N THR A 61 -22.82 0.25 41.00
CA THR A 61 -22.71 -0.60 42.17
C THR A 61 -23.95 -0.36 43.03
N GLN A 62 -24.85 -1.35 43.06
CA GLN A 62 -25.82 -1.46 44.14
C GLN A 62 -25.45 -2.69 44.99
N VAL A 63 -24.76 -2.45 46.10
CA VAL A 63 -24.53 -3.41 47.18
C VAL A 63 -25.36 -2.97 48.39
N ARG A 64 -26.48 -3.71 48.61
CA ARG A 64 -27.08 -4.29 49.85
C ARG A 64 -26.95 -3.62 51.24
N PRO A 65 -27.96 -3.76 52.15
CA PRO A 65 -28.13 -4.97 53.00
C PRO A 65 -29.61 -5.42 53.23
N CYS A 66 -29.91 -6.73 53.21
CA CYS A 66 -30.15 -7.64 54.36
C CYS A 66 -31.55 -7.52 54.99
N GLU A 67 -32.40 -8.51 54.74
CA GLU A 67 -33.33 -9.06 55.75
C GLU A 67 -33.38 -10.59 55.61
N GLU A 68 -33.61 -11.19 56.76
CA GLU A 68 -33.38 -12.55 57.20
C GLU A 68 -34.75 -13.25 57.34
N GLU A 69 -34.93 -14.47 56.79
CA GLU A 69 -35.63 -15.60 57.44
C GLU A 69 -35.97 -16.76 56.47
N SER A 70 -35.57 -17.96 56.91
CA SER A 70 -36.40 -19.18 57.05
C SER A 70 -36.91 -20.00 55.83
N ASP A 71 -36.45 -21.26 55.83
CA ASP A 71 -37.18 -22.54 55.71
C ASP A 71 -37.52 -23.25 54.37
N TYR A 72 -36.87 -24.42 54.25
CA TYR A 72 -37.22 -25.76 53.73
C TYR A 72 -37.89 -26.04 52.36
N SER A 73 -37.28 -27.05 51.68
CA SER A 73 -37.78 -27.93 50.61
C SER A 73 -37.93 -27.31 49.21
N THR A 74 -37.55 -27.93 48.07
CA THR A 74 -37.46 -29.34 47.70
C THR A 74 -36.70 -29.50 46.36
N ARG A 75 -35.83 -30.52 46.27
CA ARG A 75 -35.58 -31.44 45.13
C ARG A 75 -35.88 -30.97 43.68
N GLY A 76 -34.85 -30.98 42.81
CA GLY A 76 -34.98 -30.98 41.34
C GLY A 76 -33.62 -31.13 40.63
N LEU A 77 -33.54 -31.94 39.58
CA LEU A 77 -32.35 -32.60 39.02
C LEU A 77 -31.60 -31.82 37.91
N LEU A 78 -30.26 -31.95 37.93
CA LEU A 78 -29.28 -32.20 36.84
C LEU A 78 -28.91 -31.15 35.75
N SER A 79 -27.63 -31.29 35.33
CA SER A 79 -26.86 -30.74 34.19
C SER A 79 -26.22 -29.36 34.41
N SER A 80 -24.95 -29.08 34.10
CA SER A 80 -24.02 -29.65 33.11
C SER A 80 -22.56 -29.34 33.48
N GLU A 81 -21.65 -30.18 32.97
CA GLU A 81 -20.18 -30.21 33.09
C GLU A 81 -19.42 -28.96 32.58
N GLY A 82 -18.15 -28.86 33.00
CA GLY A 82 -17.04 -28.28 32.21
C GLY A 82 -16.37 -27.04 32.84
N ILE A 83 -15.47 -27.17 33.82
CA ILE A 83 -14.00 -27.31 33.68
C ILE A 83 -13.28 -26.01 33.23
N THR A 84 -12.66 -25.37 34.22
CA THR A 84 -11.34 -24.67 34.26
C THR A 84 -10.77 -24.07 32.97
N ASP A 85 -10.35 -22.79 32.99
CA ASP A 85 -8.90 -22.48 33.05
C ASP A 85 -8.59 -21.01 33.39
N LEU A 86 -7.37 -20.84 33.85
CA LEU A 86 -6.75 -19.78 34.64
C LEU A 86 -6.64 -18.40 33.98
N HIS A 87 -7.04 -17.36 34.72
CA HIS A 87 -6.63 -15.98 34.50
C HIS A 87 -5.26 -15.75 35.15
N SER A 88 -4.19 -15.71 34.36
CA SER A 88 -2.87 -15.25 34.82
C SER A 88 -2.71 -13.76 34.55
N GLU A 89 -2.70 -13.02 35.64
CA GLU A 89 -2.56 -11.57 35.75
C GLU A 89 -1.06 -11.24 35.84
N ILE A 90 -0.50 -10.54 34.86
CA ILE A 90 0.82 -9.91 34.97
C ILE A 90 0.65 -8.39 34.90
N LYS A 91 0.82 -7.77 36.07
CA LYS A 91 0.88 -6.32 36.32
C LYS A 91 1.98 -5.63 35.48
N PRO A 92 1.75 -4.41 34.94
CA PRO A 92 2.83 -3.54 34.51
C PRO A 92 3.41 -2.76 35.71
N LYS A 93 4.72 -2.87 35.94
CA LYS A 93 5.44 -2.02 36.90
C LYS A 93 5.77 -0.67 36.25
N ALA A 94 5.20 0.38 36.84
CA ALA A 94 5.61 1.76 36.64
C ALA A 94 7.03 2.02 37.17
N LYS A 95 7.84 2.75 36.40
CA LYS A 95 8.96 3.54 36.93
C LYS A 95 9.02 4.90 36.21
N ASN A 96 8.79 5.93 37.04
CA ASN A 96 8.98 7.36 36.81
C ASN A 96 10.25 7.71 36.03
N ILE A 97 10.15 8.62 35.05
CA ILE A 97 11.15 9.66 34.79
C ILE A 97 10.46 10.91 34.20
N GLY A 98 10.64 12.05 34.85
CA GLY A 98 10.74 13.38 34.24
C GLY A 98 11.75 14.20 35.05
N PRO A 99 12.12 15.46 34.71
CA PRO A 99 12.03 16.15 33.42
C PRO A 99 13.33 16.92 33.01
N ILE A 100 13.44 17.28 31.71
CA ILE A 100 13.91 18.58 31.15
C ILE A 100 15.41 19.06 31.25
N ASN A 101 15.92 19.47 30.06
CA ASN A 101 16.98 20.43 29.67
C ASN A 101 18.49 20.17 29.95
N LYS A 102 19.35 20.24 28.91
CA LYS A 102 20.15 21.43 28.52
C LYS A 102 21.21 21.11 27.43
N VAL A 103 21.32 22.07 26.51
CA VAL A 103 22.37 22.34 25.51
C VAL A 103 23.78 22.30 26.10
N GLN A 104 24.76 21.80 25.34
CA GLN A 104 26.10 22.40 25.32
C GLN A 104 26.92 22.05 24.06
N ASN A 105 27.31 23.10 23.35
CA ASN A 105 28.37 23.17 22.35
C ASN A 105 29.75 22.88 22.98
N LYS A 106 30.66 22.23 22.25
CA LYS A 106 32.02 22.75 22.03
C LYS A 106 32.81 21.97 20.97
N LEU A 107 33.34 22.73 20.02
CA LEU A 107 34.42 22.38 19.10
C LEU A 107 35.75 22.20 19.86
N HIS A 108 36.65 21.40 19.28
CA HIS A 108 38.02 21.75 18.85
C HIS A 108 38.90 20.49 18.84
N SER A 109 39.54 20.18 17.72
CA SER A 109 41.02 20.14 17.63
C SER A 109 41.46 19.75 16.22
N ALA A 110 42.25 20.64 15.62
CA ALA A 110 42.96 20.41 14.37
C ALA A 110 44.18 19.49 14.55
N ASN A 111 44.61 18.80 13.49
CA ASN A 111 45.95 18.99 12.91
C ASN A 111 46.23 18.12 11.67
N LYS A 112 46.53 18.84 10.57
CA LYS A 112 47.58 18.65 9.55
C LYS A 112 48.03 17.24 9.14
N GLY A 113 48.01 16.99 7.82
CA GLY A 113 49.24 16.62 7.12
C GLY A 113 49.21 15.48 6.09
N ARG A 114 49.12 15.88 4.80
CA ARG A 114 49.95 15.43 3.66
C ARG A 114 49.72 14.03 3.01
N LYS A 115 49.20 14.10 1.77
CA LYS A 115 49.39 13.29 0.55
C LYS A 115 50.23 12.00 0.63
N THR A 116 49.70 10.88 0.12
CA THR A 116 50.09 10.24 -1.16
C THR A 116 49.20 9.03 -1.51
N ASN A 117 48.69 9.02 -2.74
CA ASN A 117 48.45 7.89 -3.67
C ASN A 117 47.89 6.57 -3.12
N SER A 118 46.64 6.26 -3.46
CA SER A 118 46.23 4.87 -3.71
C SER A 118 45.30 4.80 -4.93
N SER A 119 45.71 4.00 -5.92
CA SER A 119 44.93 3.72 -7.11
C SER A 119 43.78 2.78 -6.73
N VAL A 120 42.55 3.31 -6.71
CA VAL A 120 41.36 2.45 -6.63
C VAL A 120 41.10 1.91 -8.04
N LYS A 121 41.48 0.65 -8.23
CA LYS A 121 41.15 -0.16 -9.40
C LYS A 121 39.63 -0.40 -9.36
N LEU A 122 38.85 0.50 -9.96
CA LEU A 122 37.42 0.27 -10.21
C LEU A 122 37.31 -0.91 -11.19
N LYS A 123 37.02 -2.09 -10.64
CA LYS A 123 36.48 -3.19 -11.44
C LYS A 123 35.10 -2.74 -11.90
N TYR A 124 35.00 -2.35 -13.17
CA TYR A 124 33.72 -2.36 -13.85
C TYR A 124 33.25 -3.81 -13.88
N SER A 125 32.13 -4.08 -13.20
CA SER A 125 31.35 -5.27 -13.46
C SER A 125 30.90 -5.18 -14.91
N ASP A 126 31.20 -6.23 -15.68
CA ASP A 126 30.72 -6.46 -17.03
C ASP A 126 29.20 -6.38 -17.01
N ALA A 127 28.67 -5.22 -17.42
CA ALA A 127 27.25 -5.00 -17.55
C ALA A 127 26.83 -5.72 -18.83
N GLN A 128 26.23 -6.90 -18.65
CA GLN A 128 25.51 -7.64 -19.66
C GLN A 128 24.57 -6.66 -20.40
N MET A 129 25.02 -6.23 -21.58
CA MET A 129 24.27 -5.30 -22.42
C MET A 129 22.93 -5.95 -22.75
N ALA A 130 21.84 -5.30 -22.35
CA ALA A 130 20.52 -5.66 -22.81
C ALA A 130 20.47 -5.40 -24.33
N ASN A 131 20.34 -6.47 -25.12
CA ASN A 131 20.22 -6.45 -26.58
C ASN A 131 18.88 -5.90 -27.09
N ASP A 132 18.20 -5.02 -26.34
CA ASP A 132 16.85 -4.57 -26.68
C ASP A 132 16.78 -3.04 -26.82
N VAL A 133 17.65 -2.52 -27.68
CA VAL A 133 17.46 -1.19 -28.27
C VAL A 133 17.63 -1.36 -29.77
N ALA A 134 16.52 -1.24 -30.51
CA ALA A 134 16.54 -1.17 -31.96
C ALA A 134 17.29 0.11 -32.37
N ILE A 135 18.57 -0.02 -32.69
CA ILE A 135 19.32 1.03 -33.41
C ILE A 135 18.86 0.94 -34.87
N PRO A 136 18.23 1.97 -35.45
CA PRO A 136 17.88 1.95 -36.86
C PRO A 136 19.14 1.70 -37.71
N GLU A 137 19.07 0.76 -38.64
CA GLU A 137 20.17 0.26 -39.48
C GLU A 137 20.98 1.36 -40.20
N ASP A 138 20.41 2.57 -40.33
CA ASP A 138 21.00 3.75 -40.99
C ASP A 138 22.08 4.49 -40.16
N PHE A 139 22.36 4.09 -38.91
CA PHE A 139 23.33 4.77 -38.05
C PHE A 139 24.62 3.98 -37.78
N ALA A 140 24.77 2.78 -38.34
CA ALA A 140 26.02 2.00 -38.23
C ALA A 140 27.22 2.69 -38.89
N ASP A 141 26.97 3.62 -39.81
CA ASP A 141 27.99 4.41 -40.51
C ASP A 141 28.36 5.71 -39.78
N PHE A 142 27.69 6.05 -38.66
CA PHE A 142 28.00 7.24 -37.88
C PHE A 142 29.18 6.98 -36.92
N SER A 143 30.39 7.21 -37.42
CA SER A 143 31.58 7.23 -36.58
C SER A 143 31.79 8.63 -35.99
N LEU A 144 31.64 8.76 -34.67
CA LEU A 144 31.94 10.00 -33.95
C LEU A 144 33.39 10.46 -34.20
N ALA A 145 34.33 9.51 -34.26
CA ALA A 145 35.73 9.79 -34.59
C ALA A 145 35.90 10.43 -35.98
N LYS A 146 35.14 9.94 -36.97
CA LYS A 146 35.17 10.50 -38.33
C LYS A 146 34.56 11.91 -38.40
N THR A 147 33.58 12.19 -37.55
CA THR A 147 32.98 13.53 -37.41
C THR A 147 33.95 14.49 -36.74
N ILE A 148 34.65 14.05 -35.67
CA ILE A 148 35.66 14.86 -34.98
C ILE A 148 36.82 15.18 -35.92
N SER A 149 37.39 14.19 -36.62
CA SER A 149 38.48 14.44 -37.58
C SER A 149 38.07 15.35 -38.74
N LYS A 150 36.78 15.33 -39.14
CA LYS A 150 36.26 16.25 -40.16
C LYS A 150 36.18 17.69 -39.63
N ILE A 151 35.75 17.87 -38.38
CA ILE A 151 35.70 19.20 -37.73
C ILE A 151 37.10 19.74 -37.50
N GLU A 152 38.03 18.91 -37.00
CA GLU A 152 39.42 19.30 -36.79
C GLU A 152 40.12 19.65 -38.12
N GLY A 153 39.91 18.86 -39.17
CA GLY A 153 40.45 19.18 -40.50
C GLY A 153 39.87 20.45 -41.12
N GLN A 154 38.58 20.74 -40.89
CA GLN A 154 37.98 22.01 -41.33
C GLN A 154 38.51 23.21 -40.54
N LEU A 155 38.83 23.03 -39.26
CA LEU A 155 39.42 24.09 -38.43
C LEU A 155 40.87 24.43 -38.83
N GLU A 156 41.58 23.47 -39.41
CA GLU A 156 42.95 23.64 -39.89
C GLU A 156 43.02 24.16 -41.35
N GLU A 157 42.05 23.82 -42.20
CA GLU A 157 41.98 24.27 -43.60
C GLU A 157 41.34 25.65 -43.75
N GLU A 158 40.36 25.99 -42.90
CA GLU A 158 39.72 27.30 -42.85
C GLU A 158 40.57 28.23 -41.96
N GLY A 159 41.78 28.49 -42.44
CA GLY A 159 42.68 29.49 -41.87
C GLY A 159 41.89 30.77 -41.60
N PHE A 160 41.93 31.21 -40.34
CA PHE A 160 41.36 32.48 -39.91
C PHE A 160 41.59 33.55 -40.98
N PRO A 161 40.54 34.23 -41.47
CA PRO A 161 40.74 35.45 -42.22
C PRO A 161 41.64 36.35 -41.38
N GLU A 162 42.85 36.50 -41.87
CA GLU A 162 43.88 37.38 -41.35
C GLU A 162 43.21 38.72 -41.08
N HIS A 163 43.05 39.02 -39.80
CA HIS A 163 42.68 40.30 -39.21
C HIS A 163 42.11 41.27 -40.26
N ILE A 164 40.85 41.04 -40.65
CA ILE A 164 40.07 42.09 -41.30
C ILE A 164 40.08 43.18 -40.25
N GLU A 165 40.91 44.21 -40.48
CA GLU A 165 40.73 45.49 -39.81
C GLU A 165 39.24 45.75 -39.88
N ASP A 166 38.59 45.69 -38.73
CA ASP A 166 37.25 46.20 -38.59
C ASP A 166 37.34 47.63 -39.10
N ASP A 167 36.95 47.82 -40.36
CA ASP A 167 36.61 49.10 -40.91
C ASP A 167 35.31 49.44 -40.17
N ILE A 168 35.48 49.88 -38.92
CA ILE A 168 34.44 50.25 -37.95
C ILE A 168 33.50 51.30 -38.55
N PHE A 169 33.89 51.89 -39.68
CA PHE A 169 33.09 52.73 -40.50
C PHE A 169 32.86 52.14 -41.89
N SER A 170 31.72 51.47 -42.05
CA SER A 170 31.10 51.25 -43.35
C SER A 170 30.74 52.62 -43.98
N GLY A 171 31.70 53.25 -44.66
CA GLY A 171 31.51 54.32 -45.64
C GLY A 171 30.95 55.68 -45.16
N VAL A 172 30.30 55.77 -43.99
CA VAL A 172 29.59 56.99 -43.54
C VAL A 172 30.51 57.99 -42.83
N SER A 173 31.69 57.58 -42.37
CA SER A 173 32.59 58.46 -41.59
C SER A 173 33.34 59.49 -42.41
N LYS A 174 33.65 59.20 -43.67
CA LYS A 174 34.54 60.08 -44.44
C LYS A 174 33.88 61.42 -44.79
N ASP A 175 32.54 61.46 -44.80
CA ASP A 175 31.74 62.63 -45.18
C ASP A 175 31.17 63.42 -43.99
N ILE A 176 31.27 62.89 -42.76
CA ILE A 176 30.71 63.51 -41.55
C ILE A 176 31.84 64.07 -40.66
N GLY A 177 31.74 65.33 -40.23
CA GLY A 177 32.75 65.99 -39.42
C GLY A 177 33.06 65.26 -38.10
N THR A 178 34.28 65.38 -37.59
CA THR A 178 34.81 64.65 -36.41
C THR A 178 33.91 64.73 -35.18
N GLU A 179 33.29 65.88 -34.92
CA GLU A 179 32.35 66.09 -33.82
C GLU A 179 31.09 65.22 -33.93
N ALA A 180 30.59 64.98 -35.14
CA ALA A 180 29.44 64.12 -35.36
C ALA A 180 29.81 62.63 -35.17
N GLN A 181 31.02 62.23 -35.58
CA GLN A 181 31.53 60.87 -35.33
C GLN A 181 31.67 60.58 -33.83
N ILE A 182 32.19 61.54 -33.05
CA ILE A 182 32.30 61.41 -31.59
C ILE A 182 30.92 61.23 -30.95
N ARG A 183 29.92 61.99 -31.40
CA ARG A 183 28.54 61.85 -30.90
C ARG A 183 27.94 60.49 -31.23
N PHE A 184 28.14 60.00 -32.45
CA PHE A 184 27.69 58.67 -32.88
C PHE A 184 28.33 57.56 -32.02
N LEU A 185 29.65 57.60 -31.82
CA LEU A 185 30.35 56.62 -31.00
C LEU A 185 29.89 56.65 -29.54
N LYS A 186 29.68 57.84 -28.96
CA LYS A 186 29.14 57.99 -27.60
C LYS A 186 27.73 57.39 -27.47
N ALA A 187 26.89 57.58 -28.48
CA ALA A 187 25.55 57.00 -28.52
C ALA A 187 25.62 55.47 -28.63
N LYS A 188 26.47 54.93 -29.52
CA LYS A 188 26.69 53.48 -29.67
C LYS A 188 27.20 52.85 -28.36
N LEU A 189 28.15 53.49 -27.69
CA LEU A 189 28.66 53.05 -26.40
C LEU A 189 27.55 53.03 -25.34
N HIS A 190 26.71 54.07 -25.28
CA HIS A 190 25.58 54.09 -24.35
C HIS A 190 24.59 52.96 -24.61
N VAL A 191 24.21 52.72 -25.87
CA VAL A 191 23.30 51.61 -26.23
C VAL A 191 23.92 50.27 -25.84
N MET A 192 25.20 50.04 -26.15
CA MET A 192 25.88 48.80 -25.75
C MET A 192 25.99 48.62 -24.24
N GLN A 193 26.17 49.72 -23.48
CA GLN A 193 26.20 49.67 -22.02
C GLN A 193 24.82 49.32 -21.46
N GLU A 194 23.75 49.90 -22.01
CA GLU A 194 22.37 49.59 -21.61
C GLU A 194 22.00 48.12 -21.94
N GLU A 195 22.39 47.62 -23.12
CA GLU A 195 22.20 46.21 -23.48
C GLU A 195 22.94 45.27 -22.54
N LEU A 196 24.19 45.61 -22.16
CA LEU A 196 24.96 44.83 -21.19
C LEU A 196 24.28 44.82 -19.82
N ASP A 197 23.85 45.98 -19.32
CA ASP A 197 23.17 46.10 -18.03
C ASP A 197 21.84 45.32 -18.04
N SER A 198 21.10 45.36 -19.15
CA SER A 198 19.88 44.57 -19.36
C SER A 198 20.16 43.07 -19.27
N VAL A 199 21.18 42.57 -19.98
CA VAL A 199 21.57 41.15 -19.95
C VAL A 199 22.04 40.73 -18.56
N VAL A 200 22.80 41.57 -17.86
CA VAL A 200 23.23 41.29 -16.47
C VAL A 200 22.02 41.17 -15.54
N CYS A 201 21.03 42.06 -15.66
CA CYS A 201 19.80 41.99 -14.89
C CYS A 201 19.02 40.69 -15.16
N GLU A 202 18.89 40.31 -16.43
CA GLU A 202 18.23 39.07 -16.82
C GLU A 202 18.96 37.83 -16.30
N CYS A 203 20.29 37.80 -16.38
CA CYS A 203 21.11 36.74 -15.82
C CYS A 203 20.91 36.58 -14.30
N ASN A 204 20.87 37.69 -13.55
CA ASN A 204 20.61 37.63 -12.10
C ASN A 204 19.22 37.07 -11.80
N LYS A 205 18.20 37.51 -12.55
CA LYS A 205 16.84 36.98 -12.41
C LYS A 205 16.78 35.48 -12.71
N LYS A 206 17.49 35.04 -13.75
CA LYS A 206 17.58 33.62 -14.11
C LYS A 206 18.31 32.80 -13.04
N GLU A 207 19.36 33.34 -12.43
CA GLU A 207 20.05 32.70 -11.31
C GLU A 207 19.10 32.53 -10.11
N ASP A 208 18.32 33.55 -9.76
CA ASP A 208 17.32 33.46 -8.69
C ASP A 208 16.26 32.39 -8.99
N GLU A 209 15.73 32.35 -10.23
CA GLU A 209 14.80 31.30 -10.69
C GLU A 209 15.43 29.90 -10.60
N ILE A 210 16.71 29.75 -10.96
CA ILE A 210 17.44 28.48 -10.86
C ILE A 210 17.59 28.05 -9.40
N GLN A 211 17.93 28.95 -8.49
CA GLN A 211 18.05 28.63 -7.06
C GLN A 211 16.70 28.23 -6.47
N ASP A 212 15.61 28.91 -6.83
CA ASP A 212 14.25 28.54 -6.42
C ASP A 212 13.87 27.15 -6.93
N LEU A 213 14.01 26.89 -8.23
CA LEU A 213 13.72 25.58 -8.83
C LEU A 213 14.56 24.47 -8.19
N LYS A 214 15.84 24.73 -7.92
CA LYS A 214 16.72 23.77 -7.23
C LYS A 214 16.21 23.45 -5.83
N SER A 215 15.71 24.44 -5.10
CA SER A 215 15.10 24.23 -3.78
C SER A 215 13.82 23.41 -3.87
N GLN A 216 12.98 23.64 -4.88
CA GLN A 216 11.77 22.87 -5.13
C GLN A 216 12.09 21.41 -5.47
N VAL A 217 13.07 21.15 -6.35
CA VAL A 217 13.53 19.80 -6.69
C VAL A 217 13.97 19.05 -5.44
N LYS A 218 14.79 19.68 -4.59
CA LYS A 218 15.24 19.08 -3.34
C LYS A 218 14.08 18.73 -2.40
N ASN A 219 13.10 19.62 -2.25
CA ASN A 219 11.91 19.36 -1.43
C ASN A 219 11.10 18.18 -1.99
N PHE A 220 10.91 18.10 -3.32
CA PHE A 220 10.22 16.97 -3.94
C PHE A 220 10.98 15.66 -3.80
N GLU A 221 12.31 15.66 -3.89
CA GLU A 221 13.14 14.47 -3.65
C GLU A 221 12.99 13.95 -2.21
N GLU A 222 13.03 14.85 -1.21
CA GLU A 222 12.80 14.50 0.20
C GLU A 222 11.39 13.94 0.43
N ASP A 223 10.38 14.51 -0.23
CA ASP A 223 9.00 14.06 -0.23
C ASP A 223 8.84 12.66 -0.85
N CYS A 224 9.45 12.42 -2.01
CA CYS A 224 9.49 11.11 -2.66
C CYS A 224 10.09 10.05 -1.72
N VAL A 225 11.22 10.35 -1.06
CA VAL A 225 11.84 9.42 -0.11
C VAL A 225 10.93 9.13 1.09
N ARG A 226 10.24 10.14 1.63
CA ARG A 226 9.28 9.96 2.73
C ARG A 226 8.08 9.10 2.31
N GLN A 227 7.52 9.38 1.13
CA GLN A 227 6.42 8.59 0.57
C GLN A 227 6.85 7.14 0.33
N GLN A 228 8.04 6.92 -0.22
CA GLN A 228 8.57 5.58 -0.45
C GLN A 228 8.68 4.76 0.84
N ARG A 229 9.12 5.37 1.96
CA ARG A 229 9.15 4.71 3.27
C ARG A 229 7.75 4.33 3.76
N THR A 230 6.77 5.21 3.53
CA THR A 230 5.37 4.97 3.91
C THR A 230 4.78 3.81 3.10
N ILE A 231 5.03 3.77 1.79
CA ILE A 231 4.62 2.69 0.90
C ILE A 231 5.23 1.36 1.36
N SER A 232 6.53 1.32 1.66
CA SER A 232 7.18 0.08 2.14
C SER A 232 6.58 -0.42 3.46
N MET A 233 6.25 0.50 4.39
CA MET A 233 5.58 0.15 5.65
C MET A 233 4.17 -0.39 5.42
N GLN A 234 3.37 0.28 4.58
CA GLN A 234 2.01 -0.15 4.23
C GLN A 234 2.02 -1.50 3.51
N GLN A 235 2.97 -1.73 2.60
CA GLN A 235 3.14 -3.01 1.92
C GLN A 235 3.39 -4.14 2.92
N SER A 236 4.27 -3.93 3.90
CA SER A 236 4.51 -4.91 4.98
C SER A 236 3.25 -5.18 5.82
N GLN A 237 2.42 -4.16 6.06
CA GLN A 237 1.15 -4.35 6.77
C GLN A 237 0.15 -5.16 5.94
N VAL A 238 0.03 -4.88 4.64
CA VAL A 238 -0.83 -5.63 3.71
C VAL A 238 -0.42 -7.11 3.68
N ASP A 239 0.87 -7.39 3.58
CA ASP A 239 1.38 -8.76 3.57
C ASP A 239 1.07 -9.48 4.89
N LYS A 240 1.22 -8.80 6.04
CA LYS A 240 0.86 -9.34 7.35
C LYS A 240 -0.65 -9.64 7.47
N TYR A 241 -1.51 -8.77 6.99
CA TYR A 241 -2.96 -9.00 7.03
C TYR A 241 -3.37 -10.13 6.08
N LYS A 242 -2.70 -10.23 4.93
CA LYS A 242 -2.90 -11.34 3.99
C LYS A 242 -2.57 -12.69 4.62
N THR A 243 -1.43 -12.83 5.30
CA THR A 243 -1.07 -14.09 5.98
C THR A 243 -2.06 -14.42 7.11
N LEU A 244 -2.46 -13.43 7.90
CA LEU A 244 -3.45 -13.64 8.97
C LEU A 244 -4.81 -14.07 8.42
N PHE A 245 -5.25 -13.47 7.32
CA PHE A 245 -6.48 -13.85 6.64
C PHE A 245 -6.43 -15.30 6.14
N GLU A 246 -5.33 -15.70 5.48
CA GLU A 246 -5.13 -17.07 5.02
C GLU A 246 -5.13 -18.08 6.20
N GLU A 247 -4.55 -17.73 7.34
CA GLU A 247 -4.57 -18.57 8.55
C GLU A 247 -5.99 -18.74 9.14
N VAL A 248 -6.76 -17.67 9.25
CA VAL A 248 -8.15 -17.73 9.72
C VAL A 248 -9.01 -18.53 8.75
N ASN A 249 -8.82 -18.34 7.45
CA ASN A 249 -9.57 -19.08 6.45
C ASN A 249 -9.29 -20.59 6.53
N LYS A 250 -8.02 -20.99 6.68
CA LYS A 250 -7.64 -22.40 6.92
C LYS A 250 -8.29 -22.98 8.18
N LYS A 251 -8.37 -22.20 9.27
CA LYS A 251 -9.07 -22.63 10.50
C LYS A 251 -10.57 -22.77 10.27
N CYS A 252 -11.19 -21.85 9.54
CA CYS A 252 -12.60 -21.91 9.18
C CYS A 252 -12.91 -23.17 8.36
N ASP A 253 -12.10 -23.46 7.33
CA ASP A 253 -12.22 -24.68 6.53
C ASP A 253 -12.08 -25.94 7.39
N GLY A 254 -11.12 -25.96 8.32
CA GLY A 254 -10.94 -27.06 9.26
C GLY A 254 -12.15 -27.28 10.19
N LEU A 255 -12.71 -26.19 10.74
CA LEU A 255 -13.92 -26.26 11.56
C LEU A 255 -15.14 -26.71 10.76
N GLN A 256 -15.29 -26.23 9.52
CA GLN A 256 -16.37 -26.63 8.60
C GLN A 256 -16.31 -28.13 8.31
N GLN A 257 -15.12 -28.69 8.12
CA GLN A 257 -14.91 -30.13 7.94
C GLN A 257 -15.27 -30.93 9.19
N GLN A 258 -14.88 -30.45 10.38
CA GLN A 258 -15.23 -31.10 11.65
C GLN A 258 -16.74 -31.09 11.89
N LEU A 259 -17.40 -29.95 11.67
CA LEU A 259 -18.85 -29.82 11.79
C LEU A 259 -19.57 -30.79 10.85
N SER A 260 -19.15 -30.85 9.59
CA SER A 260 -19.67 -31.81 8.60
C SER A 260 -19.42 -33.28 9.00
N SER A 261 -18.34 -33.56 9.74
CA SER A 261 -18.04 -34.90 10.24
C SER A 261 -18.95 -35.30 11.40
N VAL A 262 -19.12 -34.39 12.37
CA VAL A 262 -19.98 -34.60 13.53
C VAL A 262 -21.45 -34.72 13.12
N GLU A 263 -21.91 -33.92 12.16
CA GLU A 263 -23.27 -34.04 11.60
C GLU A 263 -23.52 -35.42 10.97
N ARG A 264 -22.56 -35.94 10.19
CA ARG A 264 -22.64 -37.29 9.61
C ARG A 264 -22.68 -38.38 10.68
N GLU A 265 -21.87 -38.24 11.73
CA GLU A 265 -21.86 -39.19 12.85
C GLU A 265 -23.19 -39.16 13.62
N SER A 266 -23.74 -37.97 13.88
CA SER A 266 -25.04 -37.79 14.54
C SER A 266 -26.17 -38.42 13.72
N GLU A 267 -26.20 -38.15 12.41
CA GLU A 267 -27.16 -38.75 11.49
C GLU A 267 -27.06 -40.28 11.48
N ASN A 268 -25.85 -40.84 11.53
CA ASN A 268 -25.64 -42.29 11.63
C ASN A 268 -26.18 -42.87 12.95
N LYS A 269 -25.84 -42.25 14.10
CA LYS A 269 -26.37 -42.66 15.41
C LYS A 269 -27.90 -42.60 15.45
N ARG A 270 -28.50 -41.57 14.86
CA ARG A 270 -29.96 -41.42 14.74
C ARG A 270 -30.58 -42.57 13.92
N ARG A 271 -29.92 -43.03 12.85
CA ARG A 271 -30.37 -44.19 12.05
C ARG A 271 -30.28 -45.48 12.86
N LEU A 272 -29.17 -45.70 13.55
CA LEU A 272 -28.97 -46.87 14.41
C LEU A 272 -30.00 -46.92 15.54
N LEU A 273 -30.30 -45.80 16.19
CA LEU A 273 -31.34 -45.71 17.22
C LEU A 273 -32.72 -46.07 16.68
N LYS A 274 -33.10 -45.56 15.49
CA LYS A 274 -34.36 -45.93 14.84
C LYS A 274 -34.44 -47.43 14.54
N GLN A 275 -33.35 -48.01 14.04
CA GLN A 275 -33.28 -49.45 13.78
C GLN A 275 -33.39 -50.26 15.07
N ALA A 276 -32.66 -49.89 16.12
CA ALA A 276 -32.72 -50.53 17.44
C ALA A 276 -34.12 -50.45 18.06
N ALA A 277 -34.78 -49.29 18.01
CA ALA A 277 -36.14 -49.12 18.51
C ALA A 277 -37.15 -50.01 17.76
N SER A 278 -37.03 -50.13 16.43
CA SER A 278 -37.89 -51.03 15.65
C SER A 278 -37.65 -52.52 15.99
N SER A 279 -36.39 -52.91 16.19
CA SER A 279 -36.04 -54.27 16.60
C SER A 279 -36.53 -54.57 18.01
N GLN A 280 -36.41 -53.62 18.94
CA GLN A 280 -36.89 -53.73 20.31
C GLN A 280 -38.41 -53.90 20.34
N SER A 281 -39.16 -53.05 19.61
CA SER A 281 -40.61 -53.17 19.49
C SER A 281 -41.04 -54.53 18.94
N ALA A 282 -40.34 -55.04 17.92
CA ALA A 282 -40.60 -56.38 17.39
C ALA A 282 -40.31 -57.49 18.41
N THR A 283 -39.24 -57.38 19.21
CA THR A 283 -38.94 -58.34 20.28
C THR A 283 -39.94 -58.26 21.43
N GLU A 284 -40.41 -57.07 21.78
CA GLU A 284 -41.40 -56.84 22.84
C GLU A 284 -42.75 -57.48 22.46
N VAL A 285 -43.20 -57.31 21.22
CA VAL A 285 -44.43 -57.98 20.72
C VAL A 285 -44.31 -59.51 20.81
N ARG A 286 -43.16 -60.08 20.43
CA ARG A 286 -42.93 -61.53 20.52
C ARG A 286 -42.90 -62.01 21.97
N LEU A 287 -42.29 -61.24 22.86
CA LEU A 287 -42.23 -61.53 24.29
C LEU A 287 -43.63 -61.51 24.91
N ASN A 288 -44.42 -60.46 24.63
CA ASN A 288 -45.79 -60.35 25.13
C ASN A 288 -46.66 -61.54 24.68
N ARG A 289 -46.56 -61.95 23.41
CA ARG A 289 -47.26 -63.16 22.94
C ARG A 289 -46.85 -64.42 23.71
N ALA A 290 -45.54 -64.62 23.94
CA ALA A 290 -45.06 -65.77 24.70
C ALA A 290 -45.53 -65.74 26.17
N LEU A 291 -45.61 -64.55 26.77
CA LEU A 291 -46.15 -64.36 28.13
C LEU A 291 -47.65 -64.70 28.18
N GLU A 292 -48.45 -64.21 27.23
CA GLU A 292 -49.88 -64.55 27.12
C GLU A 292 -50.10 -66.07 26.98
N GLU A 293 -49.32 -66.73 26.13
CA GLU A 293 -49.36 -68.20 25.97
C GLU A 293 -48.97 -68.94 27.27
N ALA A 294 -47.93 -68.48 27.97
CA ALA A 294 -47.52 -69.06 29.25
C ALA A 294 -48.59 -68.90 30.34
N GLU A 295 -49.24 -67.73 30.42
CA GLU A 295 -50.36 -67.48 31.34
C GLU A 295 -51.56 -68.39 31.03
N LYS A 296 -51.88 -68.58 29.75
CA LYS A 296 -52.92 -69.52 29.31
C LYS A 296 -52.63 -70.94 29.80
N TYR A 297 -51.42 -71.46 29.56
CA TYR A 297 -51.05 -72.81 30.02
C TYR A 297 -51.06 -72.93 31.55
N LYS A 298 -50.66 -71.89 32.28
CA LYS A 298 -50.73 -71.86 33.74
C LYS A 298 -52.18 -71.96 34.25
N LEU A 299 -53.12 -71.25 33.62
CA LEU A 299 -54.55 -71.33 33.94
C LEU A 299 -55.13 -72.72 33.63
N GLU A 300 -54.81 -73.30 32.48
CA GLU A 300 -55.23 -74.65 32.10
C GLU A 300 -54.71 -75.71 33.09
N LEU A 301 -53.43 -75.61 33.47
CA LEU A 301 -52.83 -76.49 34.48
C LEU A 301 -53.52 -76.35 35.85
N SER A 302 -53.82 -75.11 36.28
CA SER A 302 -54.53 -74.86 37.53
C SER A 302 -55.94 -75.47 37.53
N LYS A 303 -56.68 -75.34 36.42
CA LYS A 303 -58.00 -75.98 36.24
C LYS A 303 -57.89 -77.50 36.29
N LEU A 304 -56.95 -78.10 35.57
CA LEU A 304 -56.72 -79.55 35.59
C LEU A 304 -56.37 -80.07 37.00
N ARG A 305 -55.60 -79.30 37.77
CA ARG A 305 -55.28 -79.64 39.18
C ARG A 305 -56.49 -79.55 40.10
N GLN A 306 -57.38 -78.57 39.91
CA GLN A 306 -58.63 -78.49 40.66
C GLN A 306 -59.61 -79.62 40.29
N ASN A 307 -59.67 -80.00 39.01
CA ASN A 307 -60.56 -81.06 38.53
C ASN A 307 -60.10 -82.48 38.88
N ASN A 308 -58.83 -82.68 39.27
CA ASN A 308 -58.25 -83.97 39.67
C ASN A 308 -58.12 -84.13 41.21
N LYS A 309 -58.86 -83.33 41.99
CA LYS A 309 -58.91 -83.40 43.45
C LYS A 309 -60.32 -83.76 43.90
#